data_AF-A0A497Y1Y6-F1
#
_entry.id   AF-A0A497Y1Y6-F1
#
_cell.length_a   1.000
_cell.length_b   1.000
_cell.length_c   1.000
_cell.angle_alpha   90.00
_cell.angle_beta   90.00
_cell.angle_gamma   90.00
#
_symmetry.space_group_name_H-M   'P 1'
#
loop_
_entity.id
_entity.type
_entity.pdbx_description
1 polymer ?
#
loop_
_entity_poly.entity_id
_entity_poly.type
_entity_poly.pdbx_seq_one_letter_code
_entity_poly.pdbx_strand_id
1 'polypeptide(L)'
;MTAATKNIIHKLETLPESMVSEVEDFIDFLKAKHSKSFPKSESEKTNIVEEPKSLYGAAKGTILYISDDFNEPLDELKDYM
;
A
#
# COMPACT_ATOMS: atom_id res chain seq x y z
N MET A 1 28.07 -7.05 18.96
CA MET A 1 27.37 -8.26 18.47
C MET A 1 26.63 -8.90 19.64
N THR A 2 25.29 -8.88 19.64
CA THR A 2 24.51 -9.56 20.68
C THR A 2 24.54 -11.08 20.45
N ALA A 3 24.23 -11.88 21.47
CA ALA A 3 24.13 -13.33 21.32
C ALA A 3 23.13 -13.74 20.22
N ALA A 4 22.05 -12.97 20.06
CA ALA A 4 21.08 -13.14 18.99
C ALA A 4 21.69 -12.97 17.59
N THR A 5 22.55 -11.95 17.39
CA THR A 5 23.21 -11.72 16.09
C THR A 5 24.13 -12.88 15.70
N LYS A 6 24.85 -13.47 16.67
CA LYS A 6 25.72 -14.63 16.41
C LYS A 6 24.93 -15.86 15.97
N ASN A 7 23.77 -16.11 16.58
CA ASN A 7 22.90 -17.22 16.21
C ASN A 7 22.27 -17.05 14.82
N ILE A 8 22.01 -15.80 14.39
CA ILE A 8 21.47 -15.51 13.06
C ILE A 8 22.52 -15.81 11.98
N ILE A 9 23.77 -15.39 12.20
CA ILE A 9 24.88 -15.64 11.24
C ILE A 9 25.08 -17.13 11.03
N HIS A 10 25.14 -17.93 12.11
CA HIS A 10 25.27 -19.39 11.99
C HIS A 10 24.09 -20.01 11.23
N LYS A 11 22.87 -19.51 11.39
CA LYS A 11 21.71 -20.02 10.65
C LYS A 11 21.75 -19.65 9.17
N LEU A 12 22.27 -18.48 8.82
CA LEU A 12 22.48 -18.05 7.43
C LEU A 12 23.51 -18.91 6.71
N GLU A 13 24.59 -19.31 7.40
CA GLU A 13 25.62 -20.20 6.83
C GLU A 13 25.11 -21.62 6.50
N THR A 14 24.01 -22.05 7.14
CA THR A 14 23.42 -23.38 6.91
C THR A 14 22.35 -23.41 5.82
N LEU A 15 21.98 -22.26 5.25
CA LEU A 15 20.91 -22.14 4.26
C LEU A 15 21.46 -22.18 2.83
N PRO A 16 20.72 -22.75 1.87
CA PRO A 16 21.07 -22.68 0.46
C PRO A 16 20.90 -21.24 -0.06
N GLU A 17 21.70 -20.89 -1.07
CA GLU A 17 21.81 -19.52 -1.60
C GLU A 17 20.46 -18.94 -2.08
N SER A 18 19.55 -19.79 -2.56
CA SER A 18 18.19 -19.38 -2.96
C SER A 18 17.30 -18.94 -1.79
N MET A 19 17.57 -19.40 -0.56
CA MET A 19 16.82 -18.99 0.63
C MET A 19 17.43 -17.77 1.30
N VAL A 20 18.72 -17.46 1.03
CA VAL A 20 19.37 -16.26 1.55
C VAL A 20 18.70 -15.00 1.00
N SER A 21 18.30 -15.01 -0.29
CA SER A 21 17.56 -13.89 -0.90
C SER A 21 16.22 -13.63 -0.21
N GLU A 22 15.47 -14.68 0.14
CA GLU A 22 14.21 -14.53 0.87
C GLU A 22 14.42 -13.94 2.28
N VAL A 23 15.54 -14.28 2.92
CA VAL A 23 15.90 -13.71 4.23
C VAL A 23 16.28 -12.24 4.09
N GLU A 24 17.00 -11.86 3.03
CA GLU A 24 17.29 -10.45 2.72
C GLU A 24 16.00 -9.65 2.51
N ASP A 25 15.08 -10.15 1.69
CA ASP A 25 13.78 -9.54 1.46
C ASP A 25 12.98 -9.37 2.76
N PHE A 26 13.01 -10.37 3.64
CA PHE A 26 12.33 -10.31 4.93
C PHE A 26 12.96 -9.29 5.89
N ILE A 27 14.29 -9.17 5.88
CA ILE A 27 15.00 -8.14 6.65
C ILE A 27 14.58 -6.75 6.18
N ASP A 28 14.49 -6.53 4.87
CA ASP A 28 14.08 -5.25 4.30
C ASP A 28 12.60 -4.95 4.54
N PHE A 29 11.74 -5.98 4.51
CA PHE A 29 10.35 -5.87 4.96
C PHE A 29 10.26 -5.43 6.43
N LEU A 30 11.04 -6.03 7.33
CA LEU A 30 11.06 -5.65 8.75
C LEU A 30 11.54 -4.21 8.94
N LYS A 31 12.60 -3.79 8.22
CA LYS A 31 13.06 -2.39 8.24
C LYS A 31 11.97 -1.44 7.78
N ALA A 32 11.28 -1.74 6.68
CA ALA A 32 10.21 -0.90 6.15
C ALA A 32 9.02 -0.82 7.12
N LYS A 33 8.62 -1.95 7.72
CA LYS A 33 7.54 -2.04 8.71
C LYS A 33 7.83 -1.18 9.95
N HIS A 34 9.05 -1.24 10.48
CA HIS A 34 9.44 -0.44 11.65
C HIS A 34 9.71 1.03 11.31
N SER A 35 10.15 1.33 10.08
CA SER A 35 10.37 2.71 9.63
C SER A 35 9.09 3.54 9.52
N LYS A 36 7.91 2.91 9.45
CA LYS A 36 6.59 3.59 9.49
C LYS A 36 6.10 3.86 10.92
N SER A 37 6.73 3.29 11.94
CA SER A 37 6.29 3.36 13.34
C SER A 37 7.02 4.41 14.19
N PHE A 38 7.98 5.13 13.62
CA PHE A 38 8.67 6.24 14.28
C PHE A 38 8.31 7.54 13.56
N PRO A 39 7.93 8.62 14.27
CA PRO A 39 7.84 9.94 13.64
C PRO A 39 9.24 10.30 13.14
N LYS A 40 9.45 10.20 11.83
CA LYS A 40 10.71 10.59 11.21
C LYS A 40 10.93 12.08 11.46
N SER A 41 12.07 12.39 12.07
CA SER A 41 12.73 13.69 12.02
C SER A 41 12.60 14.30 10.62
N GLU A 42 12.34 15.61 10.57
CA GLU A 42 11.93 16.42 9.42
C GLU A 42 12.94 16.50 8.24
N SER A 43 13.93 15.60 8.19
CA SER A 43 15.09 15.63 7.31
C SER A 43 15.09 14.53 6.24
N GLU A 44 13.94 14.03 5.80
CA GLU A 44 13.82 13.17 4.60
C GLU A 44 12.58 13.55 3.78
N LYS A 45 12.51 14.80 3.32
CA LYS A 45 11.42 15.35 2.50
C LYS A 45 11.73 15.32 0.99
N THR A 46 12.14 14.20 0.41
CA THR A 46 12.39 14.17 -1.05
C THR A 46 11.73 13.05 -1.85
N ASN A 47 11.01 12.10 -1.24
CA ASN A 47 10.13 11.19 -1.99
C ASN A 47 9.04 10.64 -1.07
N ILE A 48 8.13 11.50 -0.65
CA ILE A 48 6.89 11.05 -0.01
C ILE A 48 5.93 10.78 -1.17
N VAL A 49 5.83 9.50 -1.57
CA VAL A 49 4.68 9.05 -2.36
C VAL A 49 3.49 9.29 -1.43
N GLU A 50 2.69 10.33 -1.72
CA GLU A 50 1.47 10.60 -0.95
C GLU A 50 0.64 9.31 -0.95
N GLU A 51 0.32 8.79 0.23
CA GLU A 51 -0.62 7.69 0.33
C GLU A 51 -1.90 8.13 -0.40
N PRO A 52 -2.47 7.28 -1.29
CA PRO A 52 -3.65 7.67 -2.05
C PRO A 52 -4.74 8.04 -1.05
N LYS A 53 -5.06 9.35 -0.99
CA LYS A 53 -6.15 9.85 -0.15
C LYS A 53 -7.37 9.01 -0.49
N SER A 54 -8.06 8.49 0.54
CA SER A 54 -9.31 7.77 0.31
C SER A 54 -10.30 8.73 -0.35
N LEU A 55 -10.44 8.62 -1.67
CA LEU A 55 -11.34 9.45 -2.48
C LEU A 55 -12.80 8.94 -2.41
N TYR A 56 -13.07 7.94 -1.58
CA TYR A 56 -14.41 7.38 -1.45
C TYR A 56 -15.37 8.46 -0.96
N GLY A 57 -16.37 8.78 -1.79
CA GLY A 57 -17.36 9.82 -1.49
C GLY A 57 -16.85 11.26 -1.64
N ALA A 58 -15.66 11.50 -2.19
CA ALA A 58 -15.12 12.85 -2.38
C ALA A 58 -15.99 13.74 -3.29
N ALA A 59 -16.75 13.13 -4.21
CA ALA A 59 -17.70 13.80 -5.08
C ALA A 59 -19.14 13.80 -4.53
N LYS A 60 -19.38 13.39 -3.28
CA LYS A 60 -20.73 13.37 -2.71
C LYS A 60 -21.26 14.80 -2.62
N GLY A 61 -22.37 15.07 -3.32
CA GLY A 61 -23.00 16.39 -3.34
C GLY A 61 -22.40 17.38 -4.35
N THR A 62 -21.50 16.95 -5.24
CA THR A 62 -21.04 17.79 -6.35
C THR A 62 -22.03 17.85 -7.52
N ILE A 63 -22.93 16.86 -7.61
CA ILE A 63 -24.03 16.87 -8.57
C ILE A 63 -25.15 17.72 -7.96
N LEU A 64 -25.27 18.96 -8.42
CA LEU A 64 -26.24 19.95 -7.93
C LEU A 64 -27.59 19.91 -8.67
N TYR A 65 -27.62 19.29 -9.86
CA TYR A 65 -28.81 19.17 -10.69
C TYR A 65 -28.81 17.81 -11.39
N ILE A 66 -29.95 17.15 -11.36
CA ILE A 66 -30.25 15.94 -12.11
C ILE A 66 -31.58 16.19 -12.83
N SER A 67 -31.69 15.75 -14.07
CA SER A 67 -32.93 15.89 -14.83
C SER A 67 -34.03 15.01 -14.24
N ASP A 68 -35.28 15.45 -14.35
CA ASP A 68 -36.43 14.74 -13.78
C ASP A 68 -36.66 13.36 -14.44
N ASP A 69 -36.17 13.19 -15.67
CA ASP A 69 -36.24 11.97 -16.49
C ASP A 69 -35.03 11.03 -16.32
N PHE A 70 -34.12 11.27 -15.37
CA PHE A 70 -32.89 10.46 -15.22
C PHE A 70 -33.15 8.96 -15.03
N ASN A 71 -34.26 8.60 -14.39
CA ASN A 71 -34.62 7.20 -14.15
C ASN A 71 -35.42 6.59 -15.31
N GLU A 72 -35.76 7.36 -16.35
CA GLU A 72 -36.48 6.83 -17.50
C GLU A 72 -35.57 5.93 -18.35
N PRO A 73 -36.12 4.83 -18.92
CA PRO A 73 -35.35 3.94 -19.76
C PRO A 73 -34.93 4.64 -21.05
N LEU A 74 -33.64 4.59 -21.35
CA LEU A 74 -33.11 5.08 -22.62
C LEU A 74 -33.75 4.34 -23.78
N ASP A 75 -34.24 5.08 -24.78
CA ASP A 75 -34.96 4.52 -25.93
C ASP A 75 -34.17 3.39 -26.62
N GLU A 76 -32.86 3.52 -26.72
CA GLU A 76 -31.94 2.55 -27.33
C GLU A 76 -31.73 1.27 -26.51
N LEU A 77 -32.08 1.29 -25.22
CA LEU A 77 -31.93 0.17 -24.28
C LEU A 77 -33.27 -0.50 -23.93
N LYS A 78 -34.41 0.02 -24.44
CA LYS A 78 -35.74 -0.55 -24.19
C LYS A 78 -35.87 -1.99 -24.65
N ASP A 79 -35.19 -2.38 -25.72
CA ASP A 79 -35.23 -3.74 -26.27
C ASP A 79 -34.37 -4.74 -25.46
N TYR A 80 -33.61 -4.26 -24.46
CA TYR A 80 -32.66 -5.06 -23.66
C TYR A 80 -32.99 -5.14 -22.16
N MET A 81 -34.00 -4.40 -21.69
CA MET A 81 -34.51 -4.38 -20.31
C MET A 81 -35.83 -5.15 -20.22
#